data_AF-A0A4U3M8U8-F1
#
_entry.id   AF-A0A4U3M8U8-F1
#
_cell.length_a   1.000
_cell.length_b   1.000
_cell.length_c   1.000
_cell.angle_alpha   90.00
_cell.angle_beta   90.00
_cell.angle_gamma   90.00
#
_symmetry.space_group_name_H-M   'P 1'
#
loop_
_entity.id
_entity.type
_entity.pdbx_description
1 polymer ?
#
loop_
_entity_poly.entity_id
_entity_poly.type
_entity_poly.pdbx_seq_one_letter_code
_entity_poly.pdbx_strand_id
1 'polypeptide(L)'
;MTFDRDELSRWRQARRYAVPRWMIEQATGHRLAGDWQGACAAAAVDVAFDPALAEKDPELADDLRHLVPELLRWHLPRSGNGGGTLGTHHHVTLARYGDTELRAFTPELSEGPQRLKLDLVPAHDEDDDPYLITHVDWTSARHFWDARHTAGLHDAADEPLPDRVLLDAGLLTPDDLHPLVREALFPGLPPGASGPPEPVLPEPVRVRCGGAWHQVVSGGGSLRLAHSDDEQRRERAMRALGGAVSGCFAVEQSWTSGEGRLPRKLRAQRWALFLHAQHGDTPAVLRLLDAGVDPRLRDGRQRSLLHMLHLVDHTLLLPRLLAAGLDVNGLDYRERTPLHHAVASYGSPALIDALRAAGGAIDVTDWEGWSLADLIRRRRRRDLVALRNEIERTYPGLGLGEEIYGEDDDWGTDDDGDDD
;
A
#
# COMPACT_ATOMS: atom_id res chain seq x y z
N MET A 1 -28.80 -6.91 -5.50
CA MET A 1 -27.43 -7.37 -5.81
C MET A 1 -26.89 -8.06 -4.56
N THR A 2 -26.38 -9.29 -4.66
CA THR A 2 -25.74 -9.99 -3.54
C THR A 2 -24.24 -9.94 -3.76
N PHE A 3 -23.53 -9.14 -2.98
CA PHE A 3 -22.07 -9.04 -3.02
C PHE A 3 -21.45 -10.24 -2.29
N ASP A 4 -20.34 -10.76 -2.81
CA ASP A 4 -19.65 -11.86 -2.15
C ASP A 4 -18.86 -11.37 -0.92
N ARG A 5 -18.40 -12.33 -0.11
CA ARG A 5 -17.71 -12.03 1.14
C ARG A 5 -16.33 -11.40 0.93
N ASP A 6 -15.67 -11.71 -0.19
CA ASP A 6 -14.32 -11.24 -0.48
C ASP A 6 -14.35 -9.81 -0.97
N GLU A 7 -15.36 -9.44 -1.77
CA GLU A 7 -15.65 -8.07 -2.18
C GLU A 7 -15.94 -7.17 -0.99
N LEU A 8 -16.82 -7.59 -0.08
CA LEU A 8 -17.09 -6.85 1.16
C LEU A 8 -15.82 -6.70 2.01
N SER A 9 -14.98 -7.74 2.06
CA SER A 9 -13.69 -7.70 2.76
C SER A 9 -12.72 -6.70 2.12
N ARG A 10 -12.57 -6.70 0.79
CA ARG A 10 -11.74 -5.75 0.04
C ARG A 10 -12.20 -4.31 0.26
N TRP A 11 -13.50 -4.05 0.16
CA TRP A 11 -14.05 -2.71 0.37
C TRP A 11 -13.85 -2.21 1.79
N ARG A 12 -14.04 -3.08 2.77
CA ARG A 12 -13.80 -2.74 4.18
C ARG A 12 -12.32 -2.46 4.45
N GLN A 13 -11.41 -3.22 3.85
CA GLN A 13 -9.96 -2.99 3.97
C GLN A 13 -9.58 -1.65 3.35
N ALA A 14 -10.04 -1.36 2.13
CA ALA A 14 -9.80 -0.08 1.49
C ALA A 14 -10.27 1.10 2.37
N ARG A 15 -11.47 1.00 2.96
CA ARG A 15 -12.04 2.06 3.83
C ARG A 15 -11.26 2.21 5.12
N ARG A 16 -10.56 1.17 5.56
CA ARG A 16 -9.76 1.20 6.79
C ARG A 16 -8.34 1.70 6.58
N TYR A 17 -7.72 1.37 5.45
CA TYR A 17 -6.27 1.53 5.26
C TYR A 17 -5.90 2.45 4.10
N ALA A 18 -6.73 2.53 3.06
CA ALA A 18 -6.37 3.33 1.88
C ALA A 18 -6.36 4.81 2.25
N VAL A 19 -7.43 5.35 2.84
CA VAL A 19 -7.52 6.80 3.13
C VAL A 19 -7.53 7.02 4.65
N PRO A 20 -6.38 6.98 5.33
CA PRO A 20 -6.32 7.09 6.78
C PRO A 20 -6.76 8.47 7.28
N ARG A 21 -7.19 8.55 8.54
CA ARG A 21 -7.70 9.79 9.14
C ARG A 21 -6.74 10.98 9.01
N TRP A 22 -5.44 10.78 9.26
CA TRP A 22 -4.46 11.85 9.13
C TRP A 22 -4.41 12.43 7.70
N MET A 23 -4.61 11.60 6.67
CA MET A 23 -4.63 12.03 5.27
C MET A 23 -5.81 12.95 5.02
N ILE A 24 -6.99 12.58 5.51
CA ILE A 24 -8.21 13.40 5.42
C ILE A 24 -8.01 14.74 6.12
N GLU A 25 -7.50 14.72 7.35
CA GLU A 25 -7.31 15.94 8.14
C GLU A 25 -6.30 16.90 7.50
N GLN A 26 -5.16 16.39 7.01
CA GLN A 26 -4.14 17.20 6.34
C GLN A 26 -4.66 17.74 5.00
N ALA A 27 -5.23 16.88 4.15
CA ALA A 27 -5.73 17.29 2.83
C ALA A 27 -6.86 18.34 2.96
N THR A 28 -7.79 18.13 3.90
CA THR A 28 -8.83 19.11 4.22
C THR A 28 -8.23 20.42 4.75
N GLY A 29 -7.23 20.37 5.62
CA GLY A 29 -6.53 21.56 6.10
C GLY A 29 -5.92 22.41 4.98
N HIS A 30 -5.20 21.76 4.07
CA HIS A 30 -4.61 22.42 2.88
C HIS A 30 -5.68 23.00 1.94
N ARG A 31 -6.73 22.23 1.64
CA ARG A 31 -7.85 22.67 0.79
C ARG A 31 -8.55 23.90 1.37
N LEU A 32 -8.85 23.92 2.67
CA LEU A 32 -9.48 25.06 3.33
C LEU A 32 -8.57 26.30 3.38
N ALA A 33 -7.25 26.11 3.31
CA ALA A 33 -6.28 27.20 3.16
C ALA A 33 -6.12 27.68 1.70
N GLY A 34 -6.80 27.05 0.74
CA GLY A 34 -6.66 27.33 -0.70
C GLY A 34 -5.43 26.71 -1.35
N ASP A 35 -4.71 25.84 -0.64
CA ASP A 35 -3.52 25.13 -1.11
C ASP A 35 -3.89 23.75 -1.67
N TRP A 36 -4.38 23.73 -2.91
CA TRP A 36 -4.79 22.47 -3.55
C TRP A 36 -3.60 21.52 -3.81
N GLN A 37 -2.39 22.05 -3.98
CA GLN A 37 -1.19 21.24 -4.22
C GLN A 37 -0.77 20.51 -2.95
N GLY A 38 -0.80 21.19 -1.80
CA GLY A 38 -0.61 20.57 -0.50
C GLY A 38 -1.67 19.52 -0.20
N ALA A 39 -2.93 19.75 -0.60
CA ALA A 39 -3.98 18.75 -0.49
C ALA A 39 -3.68 17.49 -1.32
N CYS A 40 -3.25 17.65 -2.57
CA CYS A 40 -2.82 16.55 -3.44
C CYS A 40 -1.63 15.79 -2.82
N ALA A 41 -0.61 16.49 -2.35
CA ALA A 41 0.56 15.89 -1.73
C ALA A 41 0.20 15.07 -0.47
N ALA A 42 -0.68 15.62 0.39
CA ALA A 42 -1.17 14.93 1.58
C ALA A 42 -1.95 13.64 1.24
N ALA A 43 -2.68 13.64 0.13
CA ALA A 43 -3.46 12.52 -0.37
C ALA A 43 -2.68 11.54 -1.27
N ALA A 44 -1.36 11.70 -1.38
CA ALA A 44 -0.48 10.91 -2.26
C ALA A 44 -0.88 10.99 -3.74
N VAL A 45 -1.21 12.19 -4.20
CA VAL A 45 -1.49 12.54 -5.59
C VAL A 45 -0.36 13.39 -6.14
N ASP A 46 0.34 12.87 -7.15
CA ASP A 46 1.44 13.54 -7.83
C ASP A 46 0.90 14.41 -8.97
N VAL A 47 1.12 15.73 -8.89
CA VAL A 47 0.70 16.70 -9.91
C VAL A 47 1.73 16.71 -11.04
N ALA A 48 1.29 16.35 -12.25
CA ALA A 48 2.16 16.13 -13.40
C ALA A 48 2.07 17.19 -14.50
N PHE A 49 1.44 18.33 -14.21
CA PHE A 49 1.34 19.48 -15.10
C PHE A 49 1.84 20.75 -14.42
N ASP A 50 2.14 21.79 -15.21
CA ASP A 50 2.56 23.10 -14.68
C ASP A 50 1.40 23.78 -13.94
N PRO A 51 1.51 24.03 -12.61
CA PRO A 51 0.47 24.69 -11.83
C PRO A 51 0.10 26.08 -12.34
N ALA A 52 1.02 26.78 -13.03
CA ALA A 52 0.74 28.09 -13.63
C ALA A 52 -0.30 28.03 -14.76
N LEU A 53 -0.63 26.84 -15.27
CA LEU A 53 -1.76 26.66 -16.20
C LEU A 53 -3.10 26.94 -15.53
N ALA A 54 -3.26 26.61 -14.26
CA ALA A 54 -4.46 26.93 -13.50
C ALA A 54 -4.69 28.45 -13.41
N GLU A 55 -3.62 29.25 -13.35
CA GLU A 55 -3.76 30.72 -13.31
C GLU A 55 -4.34 31.32 -14.60
N LYS A 56 -4.24 30.59 -15.72
CA LYS A 56 -4.68 31.03 -17.04
C LYS A 56 -6.12 30.61 -17.36
N ASP A 57 -6.65 29.63 -16.63
CA ASP A 57 -8.00 29.10 -16.81
C ASP A 57 -8.80 29.21 -15.49
N PRO A 58 -9.73 30.18 -15.39
CA PRO A 58 -10.51 30.39 -14.17
C PRO A 58 -11.37 29.19 -13.75
N GLU A 59 -11.86 28.39 -14.71
CA GLU A 59 -12.69 27.22 -14.41
C GLU A 59 -11.83 26.11 -13.80
N LEU A 60 -10.65 25.87 -14.39
CA LEU A 60 -9.66 24.93 -13.84
C LEU A 60 -9.18 25.37 -12.45
N ALA A 61 -8.88 26.65 -12.25
CA ALA A 61 -8.47 27.17 -10.95
C ALA A 61 -9.54 26.94 -9.87
N ASP A 62 -10.80 27.13 -10.22
CA ASP A 62 -11.92 26.95 -9.31
C ASP A 62 -12.14 25.47 -8.99
N ASP A 63 -12.06 24.58 -9.99
CA ASP A 63 -12.14 23.14 -9.79
C ASP A 63 -10.98 22.60 -8.92
N LEU A 64 -9.73 23.03 -9.17
CA LEU A 64 -8.58 22.62 -8.35
C LEU A 64 -8.69 23.12 -6.90
N ARG A 65 -9.21 24.33 -6.67
CA ARG A 65 -9.43 24.85 -5.32
C ARG A 65 -10.43 24.01 -4.52
N HIS A 66 -11.39 23.38 -5.20
CA HIS A 66 -12.43 22.55 -4.58
C HIS A 66 -12.17 21.04 -4.70
N LEU A 67 -11.05 20.64 -5.32
CA LEU A 67 -10.61 19.25 -5.43
C LEU A 67 -10.39 18.64 -4.05
N VAL A 68 -10.97 17.46 -3.84
CA VAL A 68 -10.87 16.63 -2.64
C VAL A 68 -10.13 15.34 -3.03
N PRO A 69 -8.78 15.37 -3.09
CA PRO A 69 -8.00 14.26 -3.63
C PRO A 69 -8.10 12.98 -2.80
N GLU A 70 -8.31 13.10 -1.49
CA GLU A 70 -8.54 11.97 -0.59
C GLU A 70 -9.92 11.32 -0.82
N LEU A 71 -10.93 12.09 -1.24
CA LEU A 71 -12.27 11.59 -1.59
C LEU A 71 -12.26 10.94 -2.98
N LEU A 72 -11.56 11.54 -3.93
CA LEU A 72 -11.25 10.90 -5.22
C LEU A 72 -10.64 9.52 -4.96
N ARG A 73 -9.60 9.46 -4.15
CA ARG A 73 -8.96 8.20 -3.75
C ARG A 73 -9.89 7.25 -3.02
N TRP A 74 -10.86 7.74 -2.25
CA TRP A 74 -11.86 6.92 -1.54
C TRP A 74 -12.74 6.12 -2.51
N HIS A 75 -13.20 6.79 -3.58
CA HIS A 75 -14.17 6.25 -4.55
C HIS A 75 -13.54 5.52 -5.73
N LEU A 76 -12.24 5.70 -5.99
CA LEU A 76 -11.58 4.99 -7.08
C LEU A 76 -11.74 3.46 -6.98
N PRO A 77 -11.89 2.77 -8.13
CA PRO A 77 -11.97 1.32 -8.18
C PRO A 77 -10.81 0.63 -7.46
N ARG A 78 -11.09 -0.56 -6.92
CA ARG A 78 -10.10 -1.39 -6.22
C ARG A 78 -9.72 -2.59 -7.05
N SER A 79 -8.48 -3.05 -6.92
CA SER A 79 -8.03 -4.31 -7.52
C SER A 79 -8.87 -5.48 -6.97
N GLY A 80 -9.11 -6.48 -7.81
CA GLY A 80 -9.68 -7.77 -7.39
C GLY A 80 -8.74 -8.54 -6.45
N ASN A 81 -7.44 -8.24 -6.53
CA ASN A 81 -6.41 -8.88 -5.75
C ASN A 81 -6.52 -8.44 -4.28
N GLY A 82 -6.34 -9.37 -3.35
CA GLY A 82 -6.56 -9.12 -1.92
C GLY A 82 -5.79 -7.89 -1.38
N GLY A 83 -6.36 -7.20 -0.39
CA GLY A 83 -5.73 -6.03 0.26
C GLY A 83 -6.44 -4.69 0.02
N GLY A 84 -7.34 -4.62 -0.98
CA GLY A 84 -8.13 -3.42 -1.26
C GLY A 84 -7.33 -2.26 -1.83
N THR A 85 -6.24 -2.53 -2.54
CA THR A 85 -5.41 -1.56 -3.27
C THR A 85 -6.16 -0.94 -4.44
N LEU A 86 -5.65 0.17 -4.98
CA LEU A 86 -6.20 0.81 -6.17
C LEU A 86 -6.17 -0.15 -7.37
N GLY A 87 -7.23 -0.11 -8.18
CA GLY A 87 -7.24 -0.79 -9.48
C GLY A 87 -6.16 -0.22 -10.40
N THR A 88 -5.55 -1.05 -11.23
CA THR A 88 -4.43 -0.64 -12.08
C THR A 88 -4.89 -0.04 -13.41
N HIS A 89 -4.09 0.84 -14.01
CA HIS A 89 -4.32 1.39 -15.36
C HIS A 89 -5.69 2.04 -15.60
N HIS A 90 -6.25 2.75 -14.60
CA HIS A 90 -7.47 3.52 -14.79
C HIS A 90 -7.14 4.97 -15.12
N HIS A 91 -7.69 5.47 -16.23
CA HIS A 91 -7.64 6.87 -16.65
C HIS A 91 -9.01 7.49 -16.38
N VAL A 92 -9.11 8.30 -15.32
CA VAL A 92 -10.37 8.87 -14.85
C VAL A 92 -10.46 10.34 -15.24
N THR A 93 -11.31 10.67 -16.22
CA THR A 93 -11.55 12.05 -16.64
C THR A 93 -12.44 12.77 -15.64
N LEU A 94 -11.90 13.79 -14.96
CA LEU A 94 -12.59 14.54 -13.92
C LEU A 94 -13.35 15.73 -14.50
N ALA A 95 -12.72 16.50 -15.39
CA ALA A 95 -13.31 17.70 -16.00
C ALA A 95 -12.67 18.01 -17.37
N ARG A 96 -13.36 18.81 -18.19
CA ARG A 96 -12.91 19.23 -19.53
C ARG A 96 -12.91 20.75 -19.63
N TYR A 97 -11.87 21.31 -20.23
CA TYR A 97 -11.64 22.75 -20.43
C TYR A 97 -11.22 22.97 -21.88
N GLY A 98 -12.20 23.21 -22.76
CA GLY A 98 -11.97 23.23 -24.20
C GLY A 98 -11.38 21.91 -24.70
N ASP A 99 -10.17 21.95 -25.28
CA ASP A 99 -9.47 20.78 -25.81
C ASP A 99 -8.58 20.07 -24.78
N THR A 100 -8.63 20.46 -23.50
CA THR A 100 -7.85 19.87 -22.40
C THR A 100 -8.74 19.16 -21.40
N GLU A 101 -8.28 18.04 -20.85
CA GLU A 101 -8.95 17.26 -19.82
C GLU A 101 -8.08 17.15 -18.57
N LEU A 102 -8.69 17.37 -17.40
CA LEU A 102 -8.08 17.02 -16.13
C LEU A 102 -8.35 15.53 -15.85
N ARG A 103 -7.30 14.73 -15.80
CA ARG A 103 -7.37 13.28 -15.60
C ARG A 103 -6.60 12.84 -14.37
N ALA A 104 -7.17 11.88 -13.64
CA ALA A 104 -6.49 11.14 -12.60
C ALA A 104 -6.13 9.74 -13.09
N PHE A 105 -4.91 9.31 -12.83
CA PHE A 105 -4.35 8.03 -13.26
C PHE A 105 -4.04 7.19 -12.04
N THR A 106 -4.49 5.93 -12.04
CA THR A 106 -4.15 4.97 -10.99
C THR A 106 -2.81 4.27 -11.26
N PRO A 107 -2.22 3.60 -10.26
CA PRO A 107 -0.94 2.91 -10.43
C PRO A 107 -0.94 1.87 -11.56
N GLU A 108 0.22 1.62 -12.15
CA GLU A 108 0.40 0.53 -13.13
C GLU A 108 0.39 -0.85 -12.48
N LEU A 109 0.85 -0.97 -11.23
CA LEU A 109 0.94 -2.24 -10.51
C LEU A 109 0.18 -2.19 -9.19
N SER A 110 -0.56 -3.27 -8.89
CA SER A 110 -1.30 -3.44 -7.64
C SER A 110 -0.39 -3.53 -6.42
N GLU A 111 0.82 -4.09 -6.59
CA GLU A 111 1.89 -4.17 -5.56
C GLU A 111 2.87 -2.98 -5.64
N GLY A 112 2.60 -1.99 -6.50
CA GLY A 112 3.37 -0.75 -6.61
C GLY A 112 2.88 0.35 -5.66
N PRO A 113 3.57 1.50 -5.61
CA PRO A 113 3.18 2.64 -4.79
C PRO A 113 1.73 3.03 -5.04
N GLN A 114 0.93 3.14 -3.97
CA GLN A 114 -0.51 3.44 -4.05
C GLN A 114 -0.78 4.95 -4.26
N ARG A 115 -0.01 5.59 -5.15
CA ARG A 115 -0.06 7.01 -5.49
C ARG A 115 -0.87 7.22 -6.76
N LEU A 116 -1.58 8.33 -6.85
CA LEU A 116 -2.29 8.75 -8.06
C LEU A 116 -1.43 9.76 -8.81
N LYS A 117 -1.57 9.83 -10.13
CA LYS A 117 -1.07 10.96 -10.93
C LYS A 117 -2.24 11.83 -11.34
N LEU A 118 -2.11 13.15 -11.25
CA LEU A 118 -3.08 14.12 -11.75
C LEU A 118 -2.44 14.89 -12.90
N ASP A 119 -3.03 14.84 -14.10
CA ASP A 119 -2.46 15.45 -15.30
C ASP A 119 -3.50 16.26 -16.08
N LEU A 120 -3.02 17.19 -16.91
CA LEU A 120 -3.80 17.90 -17.92
C LEU A 120 -3.39 17.39 -19.30
N VAL A 121 -4.27 16.61 -19.93
CA VAL A 121 -3.99 15.98 -21.22
C VAL A 121 -4.92 16.50 -22.31
N PRO A 122 -4.52 16.45 -23.59
CA PRO A 122 -5.43 16.74 -24.70
C PRO A 122 -6.64 15.79 -24.69
N ALA A 123 -7.82 16.29 -25.05
CA ALA A 123 -9.07 15.50 -25.07
C ALA A 123 -9.06 14.32 -26.07
N HIS A 124 -8.15 14.35 -27.06
CA HIS A 124 -8.02 13.35 -28.12
C HIS A 124 -6.63 12.71 -28.17
N ASP A 125 -6.01 12.47 -27.01
CA ASP A 125 -4.77 11.69 -26.99
C ASP A 125 -5.09 10.22 -27.36
N GLU A 126 -4.79 9.83 -28.60
CA GLU A 126 -5.04 8.49 -29.19
C GLU A 126 -3.89 7.50 -28.92
N ASP A 127 -2.84 7.92 -28.20
CA ASP A 127 -1.63 7.10 -27.94
C ASP A 127 -1.80 6.07 -26.79
N ASP A 128 -2.98 5.98 -26.19
CA ASP A 128 -3.29 5.03 -25.12
C ASP A 128 -3.64 3.65 -25.71
N ASP A 129 -2.86 2.60 -25.38
CA ASP A 129 -3.16 1.22 -25.75
C ASP A 129 -4.51 0.79 -25.14
N PRO A 130 -5.57 0.62 -25.97
CA PRO A 130 -6.93 0.41 -25.47
C PRO A 130 -7.12 -0.96 -24.81
N TYR A 131 -6.16 -1.88 -24.94
CA TYR A 131 -6.25 -3.21 -24.35
C TYR A 131 -5.74 -3.28 -22.90
N LEU A 132 -5.00 -2.26 -22.43
CA LEU A 132 -4.42 -2.23 -21.09
C LEU A 132 -5.04 -1.15 -20.18
N ILE A 133 -5.71 -0.15 -20.75
CA ILE A 133 -6.17 1.05 -20.03
C ILE A 133 -7.69 1.06 -19.91
N THR A 134 -8.18 1.24 -18.68
CA THR A 134 -9.61 1.43 -18.40
C THR A 134 -9.92 2.93 -18.32
N HIS A 135 -10.67 3.45 -19.28
CA HIS A 135 -11.14 4.83 -19.26
C HIS A 135 -12.46 4.96 -18.48
N VAL A 136 -12.52 5.90 -17.55
CA VAL A 136 -13.71 6.18 -16.74
C VAL A 136 -14.03 7.67 -16.84
N ASP A 137 -15.24 8.02 -17.26
CA ASP A 137 -15.68 9.42 -17.35
C ASP A 137 -16.44 9.83 -16.07
N TRP A 138 -15.83 10.70 -15.27
CA TRP A 138 -16.40 11.26 -14.04
C TRP A 138 -16.78 12.74 -14.17
N THR A 139 -16.88 13.27 -15.40
CA THR A 139 -17.24 14.68 -15.62
C THR A 139 -18.65 15.02 -15.12
N SER A 140 -19.57 14.05 -15.17
CA SER A 140 -20.91 14.15 -14.58
C SER A 140 -20.99 13.65 -13.12
N ALA A 141 -19.93 13.01 -12.62
CA ALA A 141 -19.86 12.38 -11.30
C ALA A 141 -18.98 13.18 -10.32
N ARG A 142 -19.09 14.52 -10.36
CA ARG A 142 -18.30 15.46 -9.53
C ARG A 142 -18.38 15.19 -8.03
N HIS A 143 -19.45 14.56 -7.56
CA HIS A 143 -19.65 14.20 -6.16
C HIS A 143 -18.59 13.23 -5.58
N PHE A 144 -17.78 12.59 -6.43
CA PHE A 144 -16.67 11.74 -5.99
C PHE A 144 -15.36 12.47 -5.72
N TRP A 145 -15.22 13.75 -6.11
CA TRP A 145 -13.92 14.44 -6.03
C TRP A 145 -14.02 15.95 -5.79
N ASP A 146 -15.18 16.56 -5.91
CA ASP A 146 -15.38 18.01 -5.73
C ASP A 146 -16.22 18.31 -4.48
N ALA A 147 -15.67 19.10 -3.57
CA ALA A 147 -16.29 19.42 -2.29
C ALA A 147 -17.70 20.05 -2.44
N ARG A 148 -17.94 20.78 -3.53
CA ARG A 148 -19.20 21.50 -3.79
C ARG A 148 -20.34 20.57 -4.20
N HIS A 149 -20.01 19.38 -4.69
CA HIS A 149 -20.98 18.45 -5.30
C HIS A 149 -21.25 17.21 -4.44
N THR A 150 -20.63 17.08 -3.26
CA THR A 150 -20.71 15.89 -2.41
C THR A 150 -22.13 15.50 -1.98
N ALA A 151 -23.08 16.44 -1.94
CA ALA A 151 -24.49 16.13 -1.71
C ALA A 151 -25.07 15.12 -2.72
N GLY A 152 -24.53 15.06 -3.94
CA GLY A 152 -24.92 14.09 -4.96
C GLY A 152 -24.65 12.63 -4.60
N LEU A 153 -23.80 12.35 -3.60
CA LEU A 153 -23.57 10.99 -3.08
C LEU A 153 -24.85 10.36 -2.50
N HIS A 154 -25.77 11.18 -2.01
CA HIS A 154 -27.06 10.70 -1.52
C HIS A 154 -27.93 10.12 -2.66
N ASP A 155 -27.87 10.75 -3.83
CA ASP A 155 -28.76 10.55 -4.96
C ASP A 155 -28.17 9.62 -6.04
N ALA A 156 -26.92 9.16 -5.88
CA ALA A 156 -26.30 8.15 -6.73
C ALA A 156 -27.13 6.84 -6.67
N ALA A 157 -28.05 6.69 -7.61
CA ALA A 157 -29.09 5.64 -7.60
C ALA A 157 -28.75 4.44 -8.50
N ASP A 158 -27.83 4.60 -9.44
CA ASP A 158 -27.61 3.61 -10.51
C ASP A 158 -26.69 2.47 -10.08
N GLU A 159 -25.72 2.71 -9.19
CA GLU A 159 -24.90 1.66 -8.56
C GLU A 159 -24.81 1.89 -7.04
N PRO A 160 -24.98 0.82 -6.23
CA PRO A 160 -24.91 0.96 -4.78
C PRO A 160 -23.48 1.29 -4.34
N LEU A 161 -23.31 2.48 -3.76
CA LEU A 161 -22.04 2.90 -3.16
C LEU A 161 -21.53 1.83 -2.18
N PRO A 162 -20.26 1.41 -2.25
CA PRO A 162 -19.68 0.45 -1.31
C PRO A 162 -19.90 0.83 0.16
N ASP A 163 -19.91 2.13 0.46
CA ASP A 163 -20.15 2.64 1.81
C ASP A 163 -21.55 2.26 2.32
N ARG A 164 -22.60 2.40 1.48
CA ARG A 164 -23.97 1.99 1.81
C ARG A 164 -24.05 0.48 2.03
N VAL A 165 -23.45 -0.30 1.13
CA VAL A 165 -23.43 -1.76 1.24
C VAL A 165 -22.78 -2.22 2.54
N LEU A 166 -21.64 -1.62 2.91
CA LEU A 166 -20.93 -1.97 4.14
C LEU A 166 -21.69 -1.55 5.40
N LEU A 167 -22.42 -0.42 5.36
CA LEU A 167 -23.30 0.01 6.46
C LEU A 167 -24.46 -0.96 6.64
N ASP A 168 -25.14 -1.32 5.55
CA ASP A 168 -26.27 -2.27 5.58
C ASP A 168 -25.84 -3.65 6.07
N ALA A 169 -24.60 -4.06 5.76
CA ALA A 169 -23.99 -5.29 6.27
C ALA A 169 -23.47 -5.18 7.72
N GLY A 170 -23.53 -4.00 8.35
CA GLY A 170 -23.01 -3.77 9.70
C GLY A 170 -21.49 -3.88 9.82
N LEU A 171 -20.76 -3.71 8.70
CA LEU A 171 -19.30 -3.81 8.61
C LEU A 171 -18.60 -2.46 8.83
N LEU A 172 -19.34 -1.35 8.70
CA LEU A 172 -18.95 0.01 9.03
C LEU A 172 -20.04 0.69 9.85
N THR A 173 -19.65 1.76 10.54
CA THR A 173 -20.54 2.73 11.16
C THR A 173 -20.38 4.10 10.48
N PRO A 174 -21.32 5.04 10.64
CA PRO A 174 -21.18 6.39 10.08
C PRO A 174 -19.88 7.09 10.51
N ASP A 175 -19.34 6.78 11.68
CA ASP A 175 -18.10 7.38 12.20
C ASP A 175 -16.84 6.84 11.50
N ASP A 176 -16.92 5.68 10.84
CA ASP A 176 -15.82 5.13 10.05
C ASP A 176 -15.71 5.77 8.64
N LEU A 177 -16.74 6.49 8.20
CA LEU A 177 -16.82 7.07 6.86
C LEU A 177 -15.99 8.34 6.72
N HIS A 178 -15.51 8.60 5.50
CA HIS A 178 -15.01 9.91 5.11
C HIS A 178 -16.00 11.02 5.51
N PRO A 179 -15.56 12.15 6.11
CA PRO A 179 -16.46 13.19 6.62
C PRO A 179 -17.49 13.70 5.61
N LEU A 180 -17.08 13.96 4.37
CA LEU A 180 -18.00 14.40 3.31
C LEU A 180 -19.00 13.31 2.88
N VAL A 181 -18.60 12.03 2.94
CA VAL A 181 -19.51 10.91 2.66
C VAL A 181 -20.52 10.76 3.80
N ARG A 182 -20.05 10.86 5.06
CA ARG A 182 -20.90 10.84 6.25
C ARG A 182 -21.93 11.97 6.20
N GLU A 183 -21.50 13.19 5.89
CA GLU A 183 -22.38 14.36 5.80
C GLU A 183 -23.45 14.19 4.72
N ALA A 184 -23.06 13.73 3.53
CA ALA A 184 -24.00 13.51 2.42
C ALA A 184 -25.02 12.40 2.73
N LEU A 185 -24.59 11.29 3.33
CA LEU A 185 -25.47 10.15 3.63
C LEU A 185 -26.30 10.35 4.90
N PHE A 186 -25.82 11.14 5.87
CA PHE A 186 -26.43 11.33 7.19
C PHE A 186 -26.45 12.81 7.62
N PRO A 187 -27.14 13.69 6.88
CA PRO A 187 -27.15 15.13 7.16
C PRO A 187 -27.76 15.51 8.51
N GLY A 188 -28.54 14.61 9.12
CA GLY A 188 -29.14 14.81 10.45
C GLY A 188 -28.23 14.44 11.64
N LEU A 189 -27.06 13.83 11.40
CA LEU A 189 -26.13 13.51 12.47
C LEU A 189 -25.32 14.76 12.87
N PRO A 190 -25.03 14.97 14.17
CA PRO A 190 -24.22 16.11 14.60
C PRO A 190 -22.83 16.06 13.95
N PRO A 191 -22.19 17.23 13.72
CA PRO A 191 -20.79 17.29 13.34
C PRO A 191 -19.95 16.55 14.39
N GLY A 192 -19.03 15.70 13.93
CA GLY A 192 -18.18 14.90 14.80
C GLY A 192 -16.95 14.41 14.05
N ALA A 193 -15.93 14.01 14.79
CA ALA A 193 -14.76 13.37 14.21
C ALA A 193 -15.20 12.06 13.54
N SER A 194 -15.06 11.98 12.23
CA SER A 194 -15.31 10.76 11.45
C SER A 194 -14.14 10.46 10.54
N GLY A 195 -14.13 9.25 10.01
CA GLY A 195 -13.09 8.73 9.15
C GLY A 195 -12.44 7.52 9.79
N PRO A 196 -11.58 6.83 9.04
CA PRO A 196 -11.15 5.49 9.40
C PRO A 196 -10.47 5.45 10.77
N PRO A 197 -10.64 4.35 11.53
CA PRO A 197 -10.11 4.26 12.87
C PRO A 197 -8.59 4.26 12.86
N GLU A 198 -8.00 4.89 13.88
CA GLU A 198 -6.56 4.88 14.09
C GLU A 198 -6.02 3.45 14.25
N PRO A 199 -4.72 3.22 13.96
CA PRO A 199 -4.07 1.93 14.17
C PRO A 199 -4.25 1.45 15.59
N VAL A 200 -4.78 0.24 15.73
CA VAL A 200 -4.99 -0.37 17.04
C VAL A 200 -3.63 -0.76 17.60
N LEU A 201 -3.24 -0.13 18.70
CA LEU A 201 -1.97 -0.41 19.36
C LEU A 201 -1.96 -1.85 19.92
N PRO A 202 -0.79 -2.50 20.02
CA PRO A 202 -0.70 -3.87 20.48
C PRO A 202 -1.23 -4.04 21.91
N GLU A 203 -2.17 -4.98 22.08
CA GLU A 203 -2.68 -5.40 23.38
C GLU A 203 -2.10 -6.76 23.80
N PRO A 204 -2.03 -7.06 25.12
CA PRO A 204 -1.63 -8.38 25.61
C PRO A 204 -2.50 -9.52 25.05
N VAL A 205 -1.84 -10.58 24.56
CA VAL A 205 -2.51 -11.75 24.00
C VAL A 205 -2.28 -12.97 24.89
N ARG A 206 -3.36 -13.70 25.19
CA ARG A 206 -3.27 -14.93 25.99
C ARG A 206 -2.85 -16.11 25.10
N VAL A 207 -1.84 -16.84 25.54
CA VAL A 207 -1.30 -18.05 24.88
C VAL A 207 -1.33 -19.21 25.86
N ARG A 208 -1.71 -20.39 25.38
CA ARG A 208 -1.65 -21.62 26.16
C ARG A 208 -0.22 -22.18 26.09
N CYS A 209 0.42 -22.36 27.24
CA CYS A 209 1.80 -22.86 27.33
C CYS A 209 1.90 -23.87 28.48
N GLY A 210 2.31 -25.12 28.19
CA GLY A 210 2.52 -26.14 29.22
C GLY A 210 1.33 -26.40 30.17
N GLY A 211 0.08 -26.19 29.72
CA GLY A 211 -1.10 -26.33 30.58
C GLY A 211 -1.43 -25.10 31.44
N ALA A 212 -0.72 -23.99 31.28
CA ALA A 212 -1.03 -22.69 31.87
C ALA A 212 -1.40 -21.66 30.79
N TRP A 213 -2.01 -20.54 31.22
CA TRP A 213 -2.27 -19.39 30.35
C TRP A 213 -1.23 -18.31 30.64
N HIS A 214 -0.44 -17.94 29.64
CA HIS A 214 0.50 -16.83 29.71
C HIS A 214 0.00 -15.65 28.89
N GLN A 215 0.44 -14.45 29.24
CA GLN A 215 0.26 -13.27 28.40
C GLN A 215 1.56 -13.00 27.64
N VAL A 216 1.44 -12.73 26.35
CA VAL A 216 2.53 -12.24 25.51
C VAL A 216 2.18 -10.83 25.04
N VAL A 217 3.18 -9.96 24.99
CA VAL A 217 2.99 -8.53 24.69
C VAL A 217 4.05 -8.11 23.69
N SER A 218 3.64 -7.43 22.62
CA SER A 218 4.58 -6.72 21.73
C SER A 218 5.15 -5.53 22.50
N GLY A 219 6.45 -5.52 22.75
CA GLY A 219 7.06 -4.46 23.55
C GLY A 219 8.58 -4.40 23.39
N GLY A 220 9.11 -3.19 23.19
CA GLY A 220 10.54 -2.98 22.96
C GLY A 220 11.06 -3.68 21.71
N GLY A 221 10.25 -3.73 20.64
CA GLY A 221 10.64 -4.30 19.35
C GLY A 221 10.71 -5.83 19.32
N SER A 222 10.08 -6.52 20.27
CA SER A 222 9.99 -8.00 20.29
C SER A 222 8.73 -8.47 21.02
N LEU A 223 8.41 -9.76 20.86
CA LEU A 223 7.33 -10.39 21.61
C LEU A 223 7.84 -10.82 23.00
N ARG A 224 7.47 -10.09 24.05
CA ARG A 224 7.85 -10.42 25.43
C ARG A 224 7.05 -11.61 25.93
N LEU A 225 7.75 -12.64 26.39
CA LEU A 225 7.18 -13.86 26.95
C LEU A 225 7.21 -13.81 28.48
N ALA A 226 6.18 -14.33 29.14
CA ALA A 226 6.13 -14.46 30.60
C ALA A 226 6.97 -15.66 31.09
N HIS A 227 8.28 -15.66 30.80
CA HIS A 227 9.22 -16.73 31.13
C HIS A 227 10.57 -16.16 31.61
N SER A 228 11.27 -16.91 32.45
CA SER A 228 12.62 -16.56 32.90
C SER A 228 13.65 -16.69 31.77
N ASP A 229 14.78 -15.97 31.88
CA ASP A 229 15.83 -16.03 30.86
C ASP A 229 16.43 -17.44 30.71
N ASP A 230 16.47 -18.23 31.79
CA ASP A 230 16.93 -19.63 31.75
C ASP A 230 16.01 -20.52 30.91
N GLU A 231 14.69 -20.38 31.10
CA GLU A 231 13.71 -21.10 30.28
C GLU A 231 13.82 -20.69 28.82
N GLN A 232 13.95 -19.38 28.55
CA GLN A 232 14.12 -18.89 27.19
C GLN A 232 15.41 -19.41 26.54
N ARG A 233 16.53 -19.44 27.27
CA ARG A 233 17.79 -20.02 26.79
C ARG A 233 17.66 -21.50 26.48
N ARG A 234 17.04 -22.27 27.38
CA ARG A 234 16.82 -23.72 27.20
C ARG A 234 16.01 -24.00 25.94
N GLU A 235 14.91 -23.28 25.74
CA GLU A 235 14.03 -23.48 24.58
C GLU A 235 14.70 -23.05 23.27
N ARG A 236 15.44 -21.93 23.28
CA ARG A 236 16.26 -21.52 22.12
C ARG A 236 17.32 -22.57 21.76
N ALA A 237 17.96 -23.17 22.76
CA ALA A 237 18.93 -24.26 22.54
C ALA A 237 18.25 -25.52 21.99
N MET A 238 17.11 -25.93 22.56
CA MET A 238 16.32 -27.06 22.05
C MET A 238 15.93 -26.85 20.59
N ARG A 239 15.47 -25.65 20.24
CA ARG A 239 15.16 -25.27 18.86
C ARG A 239 16.36 -25.37 17.94
N ALA A 240 17.51 -24.82 18.36
CA ALA A 240 18.74 -24.86 17.56
C ALA A 240 19.21 -26.30 17.25
N LEU A 241 18.82 -27.26 18.10
CA LEU A 241 19.09 -28.69 17.93
C LEU A 241 17.96 -29.45 17.19
N GLY A 242 17.00 -28.74 16.58
CA GLY A 242 15.88 -29.34 15.85
C GLY A 242 14.74 -29.84 16.73
N GLY A 243 14.72 -29.49 18.02
CA GLY A 243 13.63 -29.81 18.94
C GLY A 243 12.37 -29.00 18.65
N ALA A 244 11.21 -29.63 18.83
CA ALA A 244 9.92 -28.96 18.70
C ALA A 244 9.70 -27.97 19.86
N VAL A 245 9.44 -26.70 19.53
CA VAL A 245 8.99 -25.68 20.51
C VAL A 245 7.46 -25.65 20.58
N SER A 246 6.91 -25.33 21.74
CA SER A 246 5.46 -25.26 21.94
C SER A 246 5.04 -24.03 22.75
N GLY A 247 3.73 -23.74 22.76
CA GLY A 247 3.18 -22.64 23.55
C GLY A 247 3.76 -21.27 23.18
N CYS A 248 4.25 -20.53 24.17
CA CYS A 248 4.79 -19.17 24.01
C CYS A 248 5.96 -19.10 23.01
N PHE A 249 6.84 -20.10 23.01
CA PHE A 249 8.03 -20.13 22.14
C PHE A 249 7.70 -20.41 20.68
N ALA A 250 6.71 -21.28 20.43
CA ALA A 250 6.18 -21.48 19.09
C ALA A 250 5.52 -20.19 18.55
N VAL A 251 4.79 -19.47 19.42
CA VAL A 251 4.19 -18.18 19.04
C VAL A 251 5.26 -17.12 18.76
N GLU A 252 6.32 -17.01 19.56
CA GLU A 252 7.45 -16.11 19.30
C GLU A 252 8.13 -16.40 17.96
N GLN A 253 8.37 -17.69 17.66
CA GLN A 253 8.94 -18.09 16.37
C GLN A 253 8.03 -17.68 15.21
N SER A 254 6.75 -18.09 15.27
CA SER A 254 5.77 -17.78 14.23
C SER A 254 5.51 -16.29 14.07
N TRP A 255 5.72 -15.51 15.14
CA TRP A 255 5.63 -14.06 15.10
C TRP A 255 6.67 -13.51 14.12
N THR A 256 7.94 -13.87 14.28
CA THR A 256 9.04 -13.34 13.44
C THR A 256 9.20 -14.01 12.08
N SER A 257 8.92 -15.31 11.93
CA SER A 257 9.20 -16.03 10.67
C SER A 257 8.14 -15.81 9.59
N GLY A 258 6.92 -15.39 9.97
CA GLY A 258 5.77 -15.40 9.05
C GLY A 258 5.01 -16.74 9.07
N GLU A 259 5.67 -17.81 9.50
CA GLU A 259 5.22 -19.20 9.37
C GLU A 259 4.58 -19.76 10.64
N GLY A 260 3.65 -20.70 10.49
CA GLY A 260 3.02 -21.40 11.61
C GLY A 260 1.84 -20.65 12.24
N ARG A 261 1.28 -21.22 13.30
CA ARG A 261 -0.02 -20.82 13.84
C ARG A 261 0.10 -19.72 14.89
N LEU A 262 -0.37 -18.52 14.55
CA LEU A 262 -0.54 -17.42 15.51
C LEU A 262 -1.96 -17.34 16.09
N PRO A 263 -2.12 -16.92 17.36
CA PRO A 263 -3.40 -16.47 17.90
C PRO A 263 -4.04 -15.40 17.02
N ARG A 264 -5.38 -15.38 16.91
CA ARG A 264 -6.13 -14.47 16.03
C ARG A 264 -5.73 -13.00 16.24
N LYS A 265 -5.55 -12.56 17.49
CA LYS A 265 -5.16 -11.18 17.82
C LYS A 265 -3.76 -10.83 17.32
N LEU A 266 -2.77 -11.71 17.51
CA LEU A 266 -1.42 -11.50 16.98
C LEU A 266 -1.42 -11.52 15.45
N ARG A 267 -2.11 -12.49 14.83
CA ARG A 267 -2.24 -12.51 13.37
C ARG A 267 -2.84 -11.21 12.82
N ALA A 268 -3.85 -10.65 13.48
CA ALA A 268 -4.44 -9.37 13.11
C ALA A 268 -3.46 -8.19 13.29
N GLN A 269 -2.67 -8.17 14.37
CA GLN A 269 -1.62 -7.15 14.57
C GLN A 269 -0.55 -7.20 13.45
N ARG A 270 -0.04 -8.40 13.15
CA ARG A 270 0.92 -8.61 12.06
C ARG A 270 0.34 -8.17 10.72
N TRP A 271 -0.89 -8.58 10.43
CA TRP A 271 -1.56 -8.24 9.19
C TRP A 271 -1.81 -6.72 9.06
N ALA A 272 -2.25 -6.06 10.12
CA ALA A 272 -2.49 -4.63 10.12
C ALA A 272 -1.22 -3.83 9.79
N LEU A 273 -0.06 -4.22 10.34
CA LEU A 273 1.22 -3.57 10.03
C LEU A 273 1.51 -3.58 8.52
N PHE A 274 1.38 -4.74 7.87
CA PHE A 274 1.65 -4.86 6.44
C PHE A 274 0.57 -4.22 5.56
N LEU A 275 -0.69 -4.18 6.00
CA LEU A 275 -1.72 -3.40 5.29
C LEU A 275 -1.45 -1.90 5.35
N HIS A 276 -1.04 -1.35 6.50
CA HIS A 276 -0.64 0.06 6.56
C HIS A 276 0.55 0.34 5.62
N ALA A 277 1.55 -0.54 5.59
CA ALA A 277 2.66 -0.41 4.64
C ALA A 277 2.20 -0.52 3.18
N GLN A 278 1.33 -1.48 2.85
CA GLN A 278 0.81 -1.68 1.50
C GLN A 278 0.08 -0.45 0.96
N HIS A 279 -0.65 0.26 1.82
CA HIS A 279 -1.39 1.47 1.49
C HIS A 279 -0.58 2.76 1.60
N GLY A 280 0.71 2.67 1.96
CA GLY A 280 1.63 3.80 2.10
C GLY A 280 1.43 4.64 3.37
N ASP A 281 0.71 4.11 4.36
CA ASP A 281 0.43 4.76 5.65
C ASP A 281 1.64 4.72 6.58
N THR A 282 2.68 5.46 6.20
CA THR A 282 3.94 5.55 6.96
C THR A 282 3.73 6.02 8.39
N PRO A 283 2.88 7.04 8.67
CA PRO A 283 2.58 7.45 10.04
C PRO A 283 2.01 6.32 10.91
N ALA A 284 1.13 5.46 10.38
CA ALA A 284 0.64 4.30 11.11
C ALA A 284 1.74 3.25 11.35
N VAL A 285 2.55 2.94 10.33
CA VAL A 285 3.68 2.01 10.49
C VAL A 285 4.61 2.48 11.60
N LEU A 286 4.99 3.77 11.60
CA LEU A 286 5.84 4.36 12.64
C LEU A 286 5.20 4.26 14.02
N ARG A 287 3.92 4.61 14.18
CA ARG A 287 3.20 4.50 15.46
C ARG A 287 3.14 3.06 15.98
N LEU A 288 2.94 2.08 15.11
CA LEU A 288 2.94 0.66 15.48
C LEU A 288 4.34 0.23 15.97
N LEU A 289 5.39 0.66 15.27
CA LEU A 289 6.78 0.40 15.69
C LEU A 289 7.12 1.11 17.02
N ASP A 290 6.67 2.34 17.22
CA ASP A 290 6.83 3.09 18.48
C ASP A 290 6.07 2.44 19.64
N ALA A 291 4.92 1.83 19.35
CA ALA A 291 4.17 1.03 20.31
C ALA A 291 4.80 -0.35 20.60
N GLY A 292 5.97 -0.64 20.02
CA GLY A 292 6.78 -1.82 20.35
C GLY A 292 6.48 -3.06 19.50
N VAL A 293 5.77 -2.92 18.38
CA VAL A 293 5.70 -3.99 17.36
C VAL A 293 7.11 -4.33 16.88
N ASP A 294 7.39 -5.62 16.72
CA ASP A 294 8.70 -6.09 16.26
C ASP A 294 8.92 -5.70 14.79
N PRO A 295 9.96 -4.93 14.44
CA PRO A 295 10.25 -4.56 13.06
C PRO A 295 10.68 -5.74 12.19
N ARG A 296 11.11 -6.86 12.80
CA ARG A 296 11.59 -8.07 12.10
C ARG A 296 10.45 -9.01 11.72
N LEU A 297 9.20 -8.58 11.90
CA LEU A 297 8.04 -9.29 11.40
C LEU A 297 8.18 -9.55 9.89
N ARG A 298 7.71 -10.73 9.49
CA ARG A 298 7.54 -11.12 8.09
C ARG A 298 6.07 -11.38 7.78
N ASP A 299 5.64 -11.02 6.58
CA ASP A 299 4.28 -11.29 6.11
C ASP A 299 4.10 -12.75 5.64
N GLY A 300 2.96 -13.07 5.04
CA GLY A 300 2.69 -14.41 4.52
C GLY A 300 3.58 -14.82 3.33
N ARG A 301 4.19 -13.86 2.64
CA ARG A 301 5.16 -14.03 1.55
C ARG A 301 6.60 -13.95 2.08
N GLN A 302 6.79 -14.10 3.39
CA GLN A 302 8.06 -13.92 4.08
C GLN A 302 8.70 -12.52 3.87
N ARG A 303 7.97 -11.51 3.39
CA ARG A 303 8.52 -10.16 3.17
C ARG A 303 8.69 -9.45 4.51
N SER A 304 9.86 -8.86 4.73
CA SER A 304 10.09 -7.92 5.85
C SER A 304 9.64 -6.50 5.48
N LEU A 305 9.62 -5.58 6.45
CA LEU A 305 9.35 -4.16 6.16
C LEU A 305 10.34 -3.53 5.18
N LEU A 306 11.57 -4.05 5.08
CA LEU A 306 12.54 -3.57 4.07
C LEU A 306 12.05 -3.82 2.64
N HIS A 307 11.36 -4.94 2.40
CA HIS A 307 10.78 -5.26 1.08
C HIS A 307 9.60 -4.36 0.71
N MET A 308 9.02 -3.66 1.68
CA MET A 308 7.86 -2.79 1.50
C MET A 308 8.25 -1.32 1.32
N LEU A 309 9.54 -0.98 1.34
CA LEU A 309 10.02 0.41 1.35
C LEU A 309 9.64 1.21 0.11
N HIS A 310 9.30 0.58 -1.02
CA HIS A 310 8.79 1.27 -2.20
C HIS A 310 7.38 1.83 -2.01
N LEU A 311 6.63 1.33 -1.02
CA LEU A 311 5.24 1.75 -0.75
C LEU A 311 5.14 2.87 0.29
N VAL A 312 6.19 3.06 1.09
CA VAL A 312 6.21 3.94 2.27
C VAL A 312 7.33 4.97 2.15
N ASP A 313 7.35 5.97 3.04
CA ASP A 313 8.46 6.91 3.11
C ASP A 313 9.70 6.22 3.69
N HIS A 314 10.53 5.76 2.77
CA HIS A 314 11.78 5.07 3.06
C HIS A 314 12.80 5.96 3.78
N THR A 315 12.72 7.28 3.66
CA THR A 315 13.68 8.19 4.33
C THR A 315 13.53 8.13 5.86
N LEU A 316 12.31 7.86 6.34
CA LEU A 316 12.00 7.69 7.75
C LEU A 316 12.20 6.24 8.21
N LEU A 317 11.82 5.26 7.38
CA LEU A 317 11.81 3.86 7.78
C LEU A 317 13.14 3.13 7.59
N LEU A 318 13.86 3.35 6.48
CA LEU A 318 15.09 2.61 6.21
C LEU A 318 16.14 2.76 7.33
N PRO A 319 16.49 3.96 7.82
CA PRO A 319 17.49 4.10 8.90
C PRO A 319 17.06 3.39 10.17
N ARG A 320 15.76 3.44 10.49
CA ARG A 320 15.19 2.82 11.69
C ARG A 320 15.21 1.29 11.61
N LEU A 321 14.90 0.72 10.45
CA LEU A 321 14.92 -0.73 10.24
C LEU A 321 16.36 -1.27 10.25
N LEU A 322 17.31 -0.56 9.66
CA LEU A 322 18.74 -0.92 9.74
C LEU A 322 19.27 -0.83 11.17
N ALA A 323 18.88 0.20 11.94
CA ALA A 323 19.24 0.33 13.35
C ALA A 323 18.65 -0.81 14.22
N ALA A 324 17.54 -1.41 13.79
CA ALA A 324 16.97 -2.61 14.42
C ALA A 324 17.68 -3.91 13.98
N GLY A 325 18.74 -3.83 13.17
CA GLY A 325 19.55 -4.96 12.74
C GLY A 325 18.90 -5.83 11.67
N LEU A 326 17.94 -5.29 10.91
CA LEU A 326 17.40 -6.02 9.77
C LEU A 326 18.46 -6.14 8.66
N ASP A 327 18.55 -7.33 8.07
CA ASP A 327 19.42 -7.61 6.94
C ASP A 327 18.85 -6.97 5.66
N VAL A 328 19.62 -6.06 5.06
CA VAL A 328 19.29 -5.37 3.81
C VAL A 328 19.19 -6.33 2.62
N ASN A 329 19.79 -7.52 2.74
CA ASN A 329 19.78 -8.57 1.72
C ASN A 329 18.90 -9.75 2.09
N GLY A 330 18.10 -9.64 3.15
CA GLY A 330 17.21 -10.71 3.58
C GLY A 330 16.24 -11.07 2.46
N LEU A 331 16.12 -12.36 2.15
CA LEU A 331 15.28 -12.86 1.06
C LEU A 331 13.83 -13.07 1.49
N ASP A 332 12.89 -12.90 0.57
CA ASP A 332 11.50 -13.37 0.69
C ASP A 332 11.33 -14.80 0.13
N TYR A 333 10.09 -15.28 0.04
CA TYR A 333 9.80 -16.63 -0.45
C TYR A 333 10.14 -16.87 -1.94
N ARG A 334 10.28 -15.80 -2.74
CA ARG A 334 10.70 -15.83 -4.15
C ARG A 334 12.20 -15.56 -4.28
N GLU A 335 12.95 -15.65 -3.19
CA GLU A 335 14.37 -15.33 -3.14
C GLU A 335 14.68 -13.88 -3.56
N ARG A 336 13.71 -12.96 -3.42
CA ARG A 336 13.90 -11.54 -3.76
C ARG A 336 14.45 -10.78 -2.58
N THR A 337 15.42 -9.91 -2.85
CA THR A 337 15.91 -8.93 -1.86
C THR A 337 14.99 -7.69 -1.84
N PRO A 338 15.08 -6.83 -0.81
CA PRO A 338 14.45 -5.51 -0.81
C PRO A 338 14.76 -4.67 -2.06
N LEU A 339 15.96 -4.80 -2.62
CA LEU A 339 16.35 -4.09 -3.84
C LEU A 339 15.62 -4.64 -5.09
N HIS A 340 15.34 -5.95 -5.14
CA HIS A 340 14.50 -6.54 -6.19
C HIS A 340 13.09 -5.94 -6.16
N HIS A 341 12.47 -5.79 -4.98
CA HIS A 341 11.14 -5.17 -4.85
C HIS A 341 11.16 -3.69 -5.29
N ALA A 342 12.18 -2.93 -4.88
CA ALA A 342 12.31 -1.53 -5.29
C ALA A 342 12.43 -1.37 -6.82
N VAL A 343 13.10 -2.29 -7.52
CA VAL A 343 13.18 -2.29 -8.98
C VAL A 343 11.88 -2.78 -9.63
N ALA A 344 11.39 -3.95 -9.21
CA ALA A 344 10.28 -4.66 -9.83
C ALA A 344 8.93 -3.97 -9.66
N SER A 345 8.75 -3.21 -8.58
CA SER A 345 7.49 -2.57 -8.19
C SER A 345 7.57 -1.04 -8.25
N TYR A 346 8.40 -0.47 -9.15
CA TYR A 346 8.50 0.97 -9.41
C TYR A 346 8.86 1.83 -8.18
N GLY A 347 9.72 1.34 -7.29
CA GLY A 347 10.33 2.16 -6.24
C GLY A 347 11.21 3.27 -6.82
N SER A 348 11.27 4.42 -6.16
CA SER A 348 12.00 5.59 -6.68
C SER A 348 13.51 5.35 -6.82
N PRO A 349 14.20 6.04 -7.75
CA PRO A 349 15.66 6.00 -7.82
C PRO A 349 16.34 6.32 -6.49
N ALA A 350 15.80 7.26 -5.72
CA ALA A 350 16.31 7.62 -4.40
C ALA A 350 16.28 6.43 -3.41
N LEU A 351 15.21 5.61 -3.43
CA LEU A 351 15.15 4.40 -2.63
C LEU A 351 16.20 3.37 -3.07
N ILE A 352 16.36 3.20 -4.38
CA ILE A 352 17.35 2.26 -4.95
C ILE A 352 18.75 2.66 -4.52
N ASP A 353 19.10 3.93 -4.63
CA ASP A 353 20.40 4.45 -4.18
C ASP A 353 20.57 4.31 -2.66
N ALA A 354 19.53 4.55 -1.87
CA ALA A 354 19.56 4.39 -0.42
C ALA A 354 19.79 2.93 0.00
N LEU A 355 19.13 1.96 -0.65
CA LEU A 355 19.34 0.53 -0.41
C LEU A 355 20.74 0.10 -0.83
N ARG A 356 21.26 0.57 -1.97
CA ARG A 356 22.64 0.30 -2.40
C ARG A 356 23.66 0.88 -1.41
N ALA A 357 23.46 2.11 -0.95
CA ALA A 357 24.31 2.74 0.06
C ALA A 357 24.28 1.98 1.40
N ALA A 358 23.18 1.30 1.71
CA ALA A 358 23.06 0.42 2.87
C ALA A 358 23.67 -0.98 2.67
N GLY A 359 24.25 -1.27 1.50
CA GLY A 359 24.87 -2.57 1.20
C GLY A 359 23.94 -3.57 0.49
N GLY A 360 22.87 -3.09 -0.15
CA GLY A 360 21.98 -3.89 -0.98
C GLY A 360 22.72 -4.53 -2.15
N ALA A 361 22.69 -5.86 -2.22
CA ALA A 361 23.36 -6.67 -3.22
C ALA A 361 22.68 -6.52 -4.59
N ILE A 362 23.49 -6.36 -5.64
CA ILE A 362 23.06 -6.23 -7.04
C ILE A 362 23.35 -7.47 -7.88
N ASP A 363 24.01 -8.47 -7.26
CA ASP A 363 24.50 -9.71 -7.86
C ASP A 363 23.68 -10.94 -7.45
N VAL A 364 22.44 -10.71 -7.00
CA VAL A 364 21.49 -11.74 -6.61
C VAL A 364 20.47 -11.93 -7.73
N THR A 365 20.03 -13.17 -7.92
CA THR A 365 18.87 -13.51 -8.75
C THR A 365 17.73 -13.98 -7.87
N ASP A 366 16.50 -13.77 -8.32
CA ASP A 366 15.33 -14.38 -7.68
C ASP A 366 15.19 -15.87 -8.04
N TRP A 367 14.17 -16.53 -7.48
CA TRP A 367 13.92 -17.97 -7.66
C TRP A 367 13.68 -18.40 -9.12
N GLU A 368 13.24 -17.47 -9.98
CA GLU A 368 13.08 -17.68 -11.42
C GLU A 368 14.39 -17.41 -12.19
N GLY A 369 15.45 -16.97 -11.50
CA GLY A 369 16.73 -16.61 -12.08
C GLY A 369 16.81 -15.16 -12.56
N TRP A 370 15.84 -14.30 -12.24
CA TRP A 370 15.86 -12.90 -12.71
C TRP A 370 16.85 -12.08 -11.91
N SER A 371 17.79 -11.43 -12.61
CA SER A 371 18.64 -10.40 -12.02
C SER A 371 17.92 -9.06 -11.91
N LEU A 372 18.51 -8.09 -11.21
CA LEU A 372 18.03 -6.71 -11.25
C LEU A 372 18.07 -6.11 -12.67
N ALA A 373 19.07 -6.47 -13.50
CA ALA A 373 19.17 -5.99 -14.87
C ALA A 373 18.01 -6.51 -15.74
N ASP A 374 17.63 -7.77 -15.54
CA ASP A 374 16.48 -8.42 -16.16
C ASP A 374 15.16 -7.70 -15.79
N LEU A 375 14.97 -7.43 -14.50
CA LEU A 375 13.81 -6.69 -14.01
C LEU A 375 13.75 -5.25 -14.54
N ILE A 376 14.89 -4.54 -14.63
CA ILE A 376 14.97 -3.19 -15.21
C ILE A 376 14.50 -3.20 -16.67
N ARG A 377 14.92 -4.20 -17.46
CA ARG A 377 14.46 -4.38 -18.85
C ARG A 377 12.97 -4.64 -18.91
N ARG A 378 12.48 -5.67 -18.21
CA ARG A 378 11.06 -6.09 -18.24
C ARG A 378 10.12 -4.99 -17.80
N ARG A 379 10.48 -4.22 -16.77
CA ARG A 379 9.69 -3.08 -16.28
C ARG A 379 9.95 -1.78 -17.05
N ARG A 380 10.78 -1.81 -18.10
CA ARG A 380 11.14 -0.65 -18.93
C ARG A 380 11.58 0.56 -18.10
N ARG A 381 12.32 0.32 -17.00
CA ARG A 381 12.80 1.33 -16.03
C ARG A 381 13.93 2.18 -16.62
N ARG A 382 13.57 3.15 -17.47
CA ARG A 382 14.51 4.04 -18.18
C ARG A 382 15.38 4.87 -17.23
N ASP A 383 14.86 5.15 -16.04
CA ASP A 383 15.55 5.82 -14.94
C ASP A 383 16.72 5.00 -14.36
N LEU A 384 16.77 3.69 -14.60
CA LEU A 384 17.78 2.77 -14.04
C LEU A 384 18.75 2.19 -15.08
N VAL A 385 18.83 2.78 -16.28
CA VAL A 385 19.73 2.31 -17.35
C VAL A 385 21.19 2.26 -16.89
N ALA A 386 21.64 3.25 -16.10
CA ALA A 386 23.00 3.27 -15.56
C ALA A 386 23.28 2.07 -14.65
N LEU A 387 22.36 1.74 -13.75
CA LEU A 387 22.46 0.58 -12.85
C LEU A 387 22.46 -0.74 -13.65
N ARG A 388 21.57 -0.87 -14.63
CA ARG A 388 21.52 -2.05 -15.51
C ARG A 388 22.88 -2.28 -16.19
N ASN A 389 23.42 -1.25 -16.84
CA ASN A 389 24.71 -1.36 -17.54
C ASN A 389 25.87 -1.66 -16.57
N GLU A 390 25.82 -1.16 -15.33
CA GLU A 390 26.79 -1.48 -14.29
C GLU A 390 26.76 -2.96 -13.92
N ILE A 391 25.58 -3.54 -13.69
CA ILE A 391 25.39 -4.95 -13.35
C ILE A 391 25.93 -5.83 -14.49
N GLU A 392 25.52 -5.58 -15.72
CA GLU A 392 25.94 -6.37 -16.90
C GLU A 392 27.45 -6.36 -17.10
N ARG A 393 28.09 -5.19 -16.88
CA ARG A 393 29.54 -5.05 -17.00
C ARG A 393 30.29 -5.76 -15.86
N THR A 394 29.71 -5.77 -14.66
CA THR A 394 30.39 -6.26 -13.44
C THR A 394 30.16 -7.75 -13.23
N TYR A 395 28.99 -8.25 -13.62
CA TYR A 395 28.53 -9.63 -13.46
C TYR A 395 28.03 -10.18 -14.80
N PRO A 396 28.92 -10.38 -15.80
CA PRO A 396 28.52 -10.90 -17.09
C PRO A 396 27.92 -12.31 -16.95
N GLY A 397 26.75 -12.52 -17.53
CA GLY A 397 26.02 -13.79 -17.46
C GLY A 397 25.22 -14.00 -16.16
N LEU A 398 25.09 -12.97 -15.31
CA LEU A 398 24.15 -13.01 -14.19
C LEU A 398 22.71 -12.91 -14.71
N GLY A 399 21.87 -13.84 -14.27
CA GLY A 399 20.46 -13.90 -14.63
C GLY A 399 20.20 -14.60 -15.96
N LEU A 400 19.06 -14.30 -16.57
CA LEU A 400 18.57 -15.04 -17.74
C LEU A 400 19.10 -14.52 -19.08
N GLY A 401 19.77 -13.35 -19.09
CA GLY A 401 20.38 -12.76 -20.29
C GLY A 401 19.36 -12.19 -21.28
N GLU A 402 19.82 -11.81 -22.48
CA GLU A 402 18.97 -11.13 -23.49
C GLU A 402 18.05 -12.08 -24.28
N GLU A 403 18.34 -13.39 -24.27
CA GLU A 403 17.67 -14.39 -25.13
C GLU A 403 16.22 -14.69 -24.71
N ILE A 404 15.80 -14.33 -23.49
CA ILE A 404 14.41 -14.51 -23.03
C ILE A 404 13.49 -13.36 -23.48
N TYR A 405 14.03 -12.20 -23.88
CA TYR A 405 13.22 -11.04 -24.27
C TYR A 405 13.06 -10.89 -25.79
N GLY A 406 13.30 -11.97 -26.54
CA GLY A 406 13.08 -12.01 -27.97
C GLY A 406 11.60 -11.76 -28.29
N GLU A 407 11.37 -10.79 -29.16
CA GLU A 407 10.13 -10.48 -29.90
C GLU A 407 8.96 -11.47 -29.65
N ASP A 408 7.92 -11.01 -28.93
CA ASP A 408 6.58 -11.66 -28.74
C ASP A 408 6.15 -12.13 -27.33
N ASP A 409 6.68 -11.57 -26.23
CA ASP A 409 6.10 -11.83 -24.89
C ASP A 409 4.97 -10.85 -24.52
N ASP A 410 3.88 -10.98 -25.25
CA ASP A 410 2.51 -10.78 -24.76
C ASP A 410 2.15 -11.98 -23.88
N TRP A 411 2.45 -11.91 -22.58
CA TRP A 411 1.88 -12.83 -21.59
C TRP A 411 1.25 -12.03 -20.47
N GLY A 412 -0.09 -12.03 -20.53
CA GLY A 412 -0.98 -11.39 -19.59
C GLY A 412 -0.81 -11.88 -18.16
N THR A 413 -1.26 -11.00 -17.26
CA THR A 413 -1.80 -11.29 -15.92
C THR A 413 -1.26 -12.54 -15.24
N ASP A 414 -0.42 -12.34 -14.21
CA ASP A 414 -0.26 -13.29 -13.12
C ASP A 414 -1.66 -13.59 -12.54
N ASP A 415 -2.31 -14.62 -13.08
CA ASP A 415 -3.40 -15.35 -12.48
C ASP A 415 -2.76 -16.10 -11.30
N ASP A 416 -2.93 -15.55 -10.09
CA ASP A 416 -2.67 -16.26 -8.84
C ASP A 416 -3.66 -17.44 -8.82
N GLY A 417 -3.26 -18.54 -9.45
CA GLY A 417 -4.01 -19.79 -9.47
C GLY A 417 -4.32 -20.26 -8.06
N ASP A 418 -5.61 -20.28 -7.75
CA ASP A 418 -6.20 -21.11 -6.72
C ASP A 418 -5.78 -22.57 -6.95
N ASP A 419 -5.04 -23.14 -6.01
CA ASP A 419 -4.95 -24.60 -5.83
C ASP A 419 -5.81 -24.99 -4.62
N ASP A 420 -7.00 -25.52 -4.95
CA ASP A 420 -7.98 -26.36 -4.22
C ASP A 420 -8.01 -26.40 -2.68
#